data_AF-A0A6J4NSX3-F1
#
_entry.id   AF-A0A6J4NSX3-F1
#
_cell.length_a   1.000
_cell.length_b   1.000
_cell.length_c   1.000
_cell.angle_alpha   90.00
_cell.angle_beta   90.00
_cell.angle_gamma   90.00
#
_symmetry.space_group_name_H-M   'P 1'
#
loop_
_entity.id
_entity.type
_entity.pdbx_description
1 polymer ?
#
loop_
_entity_poly.entity_id
_entity_poly.type
_entity_poly.pdbx_seq_one_letter_code
_entity_poly.pdbx_strand_id
1 'polypeptide(L)'
;MRRLLASGLALALAVLAVTTLARTPAAQTADGVLEACGPGKQEIDARALPAAVVNPGRCPVAGREIEDGGVGSVAPPRGESVHAEVLTTTGAEELEIRRREDGTIELESVGDDAEAAGDFARAGGPGECSDTEYTDGERRVPEDSALRYEINRASTPSELRIGDAVSAIRRAGARVVNTKSRCRMGDRVPAGLVYEGKTGQGANVDGFNCKNNDENSVVAFGDLPSGVLAVTCNWGIVGPGYDETVASDIKVNKQGVRWTTAPSSRSCRGMWDLEGVMTHERGHTFGLGHVAESGHGNLTMSTNINGTCQMAERSLGRGDVFGLGNKYR
;
A
#
# COMPACT_ATOMS: atom_id res chain seq x y z
N MET A 1 51.79 66.82 52.04
CA MET A 1 50.97 66.79 53.28
C MET A 1 50.18 65.50 53.31
N ARG A 2 50.35 64.72 54.41
CA ARG A 2 49.48 63.66 54.99
C ARG A 2 48.93 62.54 54.06
N ARG A 3 49.36 61.27 54.20
CA ARG A 3 48.91 60.24 55.19
C ARG A 3 47.41 59.89 54.99
N LEU A 4 46.91 58.66 54.84
CA LEU A 4 47.27 57.28 55.27
C LEU A 4 46.30 56.28 54.58
N LEU A 5 46.71 55.00 54.44
CA LEU A 5 45.99 53.71 54.67
C LEU A 5 44.61 53.50 53.98
N ALA A 6 44.18 52.31 53.51
CA ALA A 6 44.42 50.94 53.91
C ALA A 6 43.81 49.95 52.87
N SER A 7 44.19 48.67 52.99
CA SER A 7 43.41 47.46 52.65
C SER A 7 43.28 47.14 51.14
N GLY A 8 43.79 46.04 50.60
CA GLY A 8 43.98 44.71 51.17
C GLY A 8 42.94 43.76 50.56
N LEU A 9 43.34 42.98 49.55
CA LEU A 9 42.81 41.64 49.28
C LEU A 9 43.72 40.95 48.26
N ALA A 10 44.48 39.95 48.72
CA ALA A 10 45.17 39.01 47.85
C ALA A 10 44.17 37.91 47.45
N LEU A 11 43.79 37.86 46.18
CA LEU A 11 43.03 36.75 45.62
C LEU A 11 44.02 35.79 44.95
N ALA A 12 44.29 34.66 45.60
CA ALA A 12 44.96 33.53 44.97
C ALA A 12 43.95 32.81 44.08
N LEU A 13 44.08 32.95 42.75
CA LEU A 13 43.38 32.09 41.79
C LEU A 13 44.16 30.78 41.64
N ALA A 14 43.64 29.71 42.23
CA ALA A 14 44.02 28.35 41.88
C ALA A 14 43.31 27.97 40.56
N VAL A 15 44.07 27.83 39.47
CA VAL A 15 43.57 27.30 38.20
C VAL A 15 43.49 25.77 38.33
N LEU A 16 42.30 25.26 38.61
CA LEU A 16 41.97 23.85 38.43
C LEU A 16 41.77 23.60 36.92
N ALA A 17 42.80 23.05 36.27
CA ALA A 17 42.68 22.49 34.94
C ALA A 17 41.86 21.19 35.03
N VAL A 18 40.54 21.31 34.86
CA VAL A 18 39.68 20.16 34.59
C VAL A 18 39.90 19.77 33.13
N THR A 19 40.77 18.80 32.90
CA THR A 19 40.82 18.09 31.62
C THR A 19 39.53 17.31 31.46
N THR A 20 38.55 17.90 30.77
CA THR A 20 37.43 17.16 30.20
C THR A 20 38.02 16.21 29.16
N LEU A 21 38.19 14.94 29.53
CA LEU A 21 38.30 13.85 28.57
C LEU A 21 37.02 13.91 27.72
N ALA A 22 37.13 14.50 26.54
CA ALA A 22 36.16 14.29 25.49
C ALA A 22 36.13 12.78 25.24
N ARG A 23 35.10 12.11 25.77
CA ARG A 23 34.71 10.79 25.29
C ARG A 23 34.36 11.01 23.83
N THR A 24 35.29 10.64 22.95
CA THR A 24 34.94 10.21 21.61
C THR A 24 33.73 9.29 21.74
N PRO A 25 32.62 9.54 21.01
CA PRO A 25 31.55 8.56 20.97
C PRO A 25 32.19 7.25 20.51
N ALA A 26 32.11 6.24 21.36
CA ALA A 26 32.52 4.90 21.00
C ALA A 26 31.78 4.57 19.71
N ALA A 27 32.54 4.28 18.65
CA ALA A 27 32.00 3.63 17.48
C ALA A 27 31.14 2.46 17.95
N GLN A 28 29.87 2.46 17.58
CA GLN A 28 28.92 1.39 17.90
C GLN A 28 29.37 0.12 17.18
N THR A 29 30.26 -0.64 17.80
CA THR A 29 30.51 -2.04 17.44
C THR A 29 29.63 -2.91 18.31
N ALA A 30 28.45 -3.22 17.80
CA ALA A 30 27.76 -4.48 18.08
C ALA A 30 26.89 -4.80 16.85
N ASP A 31 27.45 -5.61 15.95
CA ASP A 31 26.76 -6.31 14.87
C ASP A 31 25.78 -7.34 15.45
N GLY A 32 24.75 -6.85 16.13
CA GLY A 32 23.68 -7.65 16.71
C GLY A 32 22.46 -7.72 15.80
N VAL A 33 21.78 -8.86 15.82
CA VAL A 33 20.43 -8.99 15.25
C VAL A 33 19.50 -8.02 15.98
N LEU A 34 18.71 -7.27 15.24
CA LEU A 34 17.70 -6.35 15.79
C LEU A 34 16.70 -7.14 16.65
N GLU A 35 16.21 -6.54 17.73
CA GLU A 35 15.28 -7.20 18.65
C GLU A 35 14.00 -7.67 17.94
N ALA A 36 13.46 -6.87 17.01
CA ALA A 36 12.33 -7.24 16.15
C ALA A 36 12.62 -8.50 15.31
N CYS A 37 13.88 -8.75 14.99
CA CYS A 37 14.32 -9.82 14.11
C CYS A 37 14.88 -11.05 14.84
N GLY A 38 14.71 -11.14 16.16
CA GLY A 38 15.19 -12.27 16.94
C GLY A 38 14.71 -13.63 16.41
N PRO A 39 15.51 -14.71 16.53
CA PRO A 39 15.27 -16.01 15.88
C PRO A 39 14.02 -16.77 16.35
N GLY A 40 13.36 -16.32 17.42
CA GLY A 40 12.11 -16.90 17.93
C GLY A 40 10.84 -16.15 17.50
N LYS A 41 10.97 -15.05 16.77
CA LYS A 41 9.83 -14.23 16.31
C LYS A 41 9.44 -14.68 14.91
N GLN A 42 8.18 -15.04 14.70
CA GLN A 42 7.65 -15.37 13.37
C GLN A 42 7.25 -14.11 12.60
N GLU A 43 6.65 -13.15 13.32
CA GLU A 43 6.28 -11.82 12.83
C GLU A 43 7.38 -10.79 13.14
N ILE A 44 7.48 -9.77 12.28
CA ILE A 44 8.36 -8.61 12.42
C ILE A 44 7.49 -7.37 12.26
N ASP A 45 7.38 -6.58 13.33
CA ASP A 45 6.79 -5.25 13.26
C ASP A 45 7.72 -4.32 12.45
N ALA A 46 7.23 -3.83 11.31
CA ALA A 46 7.94 -2.93 10.41
C ALA A 46 8.33 -1.62 11.10
N ARG A 47 7.48 -1.10 12.00
CA ARG A 47 7.75 0.15 12.76
C ARG A 47 8.89 -0.01 13.77
N ALA A 48 9.17 -1.25 14.17
CA ALA A 48 10.28 -1.55 15.07
C ALA A 48 11.63 -1.64 14.33
N LEU A 49 11.66 -1.49 13.01
CA LEU A 49 12.88 -1.51 12.22
C LEU A 49 13.47 -0.09 12.11
N PRO A 50 14.79 0.07 12.31
CA PRO A 50 15.41 1.37 12.51
C PRO A 50 15.58 2.21 11.24
N ALA A 51 15.28 1.65 10.07
CA ALA A 51 15.41 2.31 8.77
C ALA A 51 14.53 1.62 7.73
N ALA A 52 14.16 2.36 6.69
CA ALA A 52 13.56 1.82 5.48
C ALA A 52 14.43 0.71 4.87
N VAL A 53 15.75 0.79 5.01
CA VAL A 53 16.70 -0.22 4.50
C VAL A 53 17.27 -1.07 5.63
N VAL A 54 17.03 -2.38 5.59
CA VAL A 54 17.42 -3.34 6.63
C VAL A 54 18.41 -4.37 6.08
N ASN A 55 19.57 -4.47 6.73
CA ASN A 55 20.62 -5.41 6.34
C ASN A 55 20.26 -6.85 6.76
N PRO A 56 20.43 -7.86 5.90
CA PRO A 56 20.06 -9.25 6.19
C PRO A 56 20.85 -9.88 7.34
N GLY A 57 22.09 -9.44 7.59
CA GLY A 57 22.88 -9.89 8.74
C GLY A 57 22.35 -9.38 10.08
N ARG A 58 21.60 -8.27 10.07
CA ARG A 58 20.97 -7.68 11.25
C ARG A 58 19.49 -8.07 11.40
N CYS A 59 18.86 -8.52 10.32
CA CYS A 59 17.49 -8.99 10.32
C CYS A 59 17.29 -10.16 9.35
N PRO A 60 17.37 -11.41 9.83
CA PRO A 60 17.02 -12.56 9.00
C PRO A 60 15.49 -12.63 8.86
N VAL A 61 14.98 -12.26 7.69
CA VAL A 61 13.53 -12.16 7.39
C VAL A 61 12.98 -13.29 6.51
N ALA A 62 13.84 -14.20 6.02
CA ALA A 62 13.40 -15.19 5.03
C ALA A 62 12.26 -16.06 5.57
N GLY A 63 11.12 -16.07 4.86
CA GLY A 63 9.93 -16.83 5.23
C GLY A 63 9.19 -16.31 6.47
N ARG A 64 9.52 -15.11 6.95
CA ARG A 64 8.85 -14.45 8.07
C ARG A 64 7.88 -13.40 7.56
N GLU A 65 6.84 -13.16 8.35
CA GLU A 65 5.87 -12.10 8.08
C GLU A 65 6.42 -10.78 8.60
N ILE A 66 6.33 -9.75 7.76
CA ILE A 66 6.58 -8.36 8.13
C ILE A 66 5.23 -7.67 8.11
N GLU A 67 4.87 -7.04 9.22
CA GLU A 67 3.57 -6.41 9.41
C GLU A 67 3.74 -4.95 9.76
N ASP A 68 2.81 -4.14 9.28
CA ASP A 68 2.63 -2.76 9.66
C ASP A 68 1.17 -2.53 10.02
N GLY A 69 0.87 -2.45 11.31
CA GLY A 69 -0.51 -2.28 11.77
C GLY A 69 -1.44 -3.43 11.33
N GLY A 70 -2.40 -3.10 10.47
CA GLY A 70 -3.41 -4.00 9.91
C GLY A 70 -3.08 -4.48 8.50
N VAL A 71 -1.84 -4.35 8.01
CA VAL A 71 -1.37 -4.91 6.73
C VAL A 71 -0.05 -5.66 6.90
N GLY A 72 0.18 -6.70 6.10
CA GLY A 72 1.43 -7.44 6.19
C GLY A 72 1.72 -8.34 4.99
N SER A 73 2.93 -8.87 4.94
CA SER A 73 3.30 -9.89 3.97
C SER A 73 4.48 -10.73 4.41
N VAL A 74 4.54 -11.97 3.91
CA VAL A 74 5.77 -12.76 3.97
C VAL A 74 6.85 -12.05 3.13
N ALA A 75 8.04 -11.87 3.72
CA ALA A 75 9.15 -11.27 3.01
C ALA A 75 9.47 -12.05 1.72
N PRO A 76 9.53 -11.38 0.55
CA PRO A 76 9.66 -12.06 -0.73
C PRO A 76 11.06 -12.72 -0.89
N PRO A 77 11.22 -13.58 -1.91
CA PRO A 77 12.53 -14.01 -2.38
C PRO A 77 13.46 -12.84 -2.73
N ARG A 78 14.75 -13.13 -2.93
CA ARG A 78 15.70 -12.11 -3.37
C ARG A 78 15.43 -11.76 -4.83
N GLY A 79 15.57 -10.48 -5.17
CA GLY A 79 15.24 -9.95 -6.49
C GLY A 79 13.75 -9.70 -6.68
N GLU A 80 12.93 -9.83 -5.64
CA GLU A 80 11.48 -9.71 -5.71
C GLU A 80 10.95 -8.65 -4.74
N SER A 81 9.73 -8.20 -4.99
CA SER A 81 8.97 -7.29 -4.15
C SER A 81 7.53 -7.74 -3.96
N VAL A 82 6.91 -7.24 -2.90
CA VAL A 82 5.48 -7.36 -2.67
C VAL A 82 4.94 -6.04 -2.16
N HIS A 83 3.84 -5.59 -2.76
CA HIS A 83 3.02 -4.47 -2.29
C HIS A 83 1.69 -5.03 -1.81
N ALA A 84 1.48 -4.97 -0.50
CA ALA A 84 0.26 -5.34 0.19
C ALA A 84 -0.59 -4.09 0.42
N GLU A 85 -1.88 -4.20 0.14
CA GLU A 85 -2.86 -3.15 0.38
C GLU A 85 -4.09 -3.74 1.05
N VAL A 86 -4.64 -3.01 2.01
CA VAL A 86 -5.87 -3.34 2.72
C VAL A 86 -6.83 -2.16 2.64
N LEU A 87 -7.82 -2.27 1.76
CA LEU A 87 -8.91 -1.30 1.69
C LEU A 87 -9.96 -1.61 2.75
N THR A 88 -10.27 -0.64 3.60
CA THR A 88 -11.32 -0.72 4.61
C THR A 88 -12.51 0.19 4.30
N THR A 89 -13.55 0.13 5.13
CA THR A 89 -14.71 1.03 5.02
C THR A 89 -14.42 2.46 5.46
N THR A 90 -13.27 2.72 6.07
CA THR A 90 -12.93 3.98 6.75
C THR A 90 -11.52 4.51 6.47
N GLY A 91 -10.73 3.76 5.69
CA GLY A 91 -9.39 4.12 5.26
C GLY A 91 -8.75 2.98 4.49
N ALA A 92 -7.46 3.10 4.24
CA ALA A 92 -6.65 2.03 3.68
C ALA A 92 -5.28 2.02 4.36
N GLU A 93 -4.64 0.86 4.32
CA GLU A 93 -3.29 0.63 4.82
C GLU A 93 -2.48 -0.06 3.72
N GLU A 94 -1.22 0.31 3.56
CA GLU A 94 -0.32 -0.27 2.55
C GLU A 94 1.07 -0.54 3.14
N LEU A 95 1.70 -1.61 2.65
CA LEU A 95 3.06 -1.97 2.99
C LEU A 95 3.75 -2.48 1.72
N GLU A 96 4.89 -1.90 1.39
CA GLU A 96 5.75 -2.42 0.34
C GLU A 96 7.05 -2.98 0.91
N ILE A 97 7.39 -4.18 0.48
CA ILE A 97 8.61 -4.88 0.87
C ILE A 97 9.36 -5.24 -0.42
N ARG A 98 10.53 -4.64 -0.62
CA ARG A 98 11.47 -5.06 -1.67
C ARG A 98 12.63 -5.79 -1.07
N ARG A 99 13.03 -6.90 -1.69
CA ARG A 99 14.23 -7.62 -1.30
C ARG A 99 15.21 -7.66 -2.45
N ARG A 100 16.28 -6.88 -2.32
CA ARG A 100 17.36 -6.82 -3.30
C ARG A 100 18.09 -8.17 -3.40
N GLU A 101 18.85 -8.33 -4.49
CA GLU A 101 19.63 -9.55 -4.79
C GLU A 101 20.67 -9.89 -3.70
N ASP A 102 21.23 -8.87 -3.05
CA ASP A 102 22.15 -9.04 -1.92
C ASP A 102 21.44 -9.46 -0.61
N GLY A 103 20.10 -9.48 -0.61
CA GLY A 103 19.25 -9.79 0.51
C GLY A 103 18.87 -8.59 1.38
N THR A 104 19.30 -7.38 1.03
CA THR A 104 18.85 -6.14 1.65
C THR A 104 17.35 -5.98 1.49
N ILE A 105 16.68 -5.62 2.58
CA ILE A 105 15.24 -5.35 2.60
C ILE A 105 15.02 -3.85 2.57
N GLU A 106 14.11 -3.41 1.72
CA GLU A 106 13.63 -2.05 1.67
C GLU A 106 12.14 -2.07 1.98
N LEU A 107 11.72 -1.19 2.89
CA LEU A 107 10.35 -1.05 3.34
C LEU A 107 9.86 0.35 3.00
N GLU A 108 8.68 0.42 2.41
CA GLU A 108 7.98 1.65 2.07
C GLU A 108 6.54 1.60 2.58
N SER A 109 5.93 2.79 2.65
CA SER A 109 4.61 3.05 3.24
C SER A 109 4.46 2.67 4.73
N VAL A 110 5.58 2.47 5.43
CA VAL A 110 5.56 2.09 6.85
C VAL A 110 5.04 3.24 7.72
N GLY A 111 3.90 3.03 8.36
CA GLY A 111 3.22 3.98 9.23
C GLY A 111 2.43 5.04 8.47
N ASP A 112 2.25 4.89 7.15
CA ASP A 112 1.44 5.78 6.31
C ASP A 112 -0.05 5.40 6.35
N ASP A 113 -0.53 4.97 7.53
CA ASP A 113 -1.92 4.61 7.78
C ASP A 113 -2.82 5.82 7.44
N ALA A 114 -3.81 5.63 6.57
CA ALA A 114 -4.81 6.66 6.33
C ALA A 114 -5.51 6.99 7.65
N GLU A 115 -5.49 8.26 8.08
CA GLU A 115 -6.24 8.69 9.25
C GLU A 115 -7.70 8.26 9.11
N ALA A 116 -8.20 7.48 10.09
CA ALA A 116 -9.58 7.03 10.12
C ALA A 116 -10.51 8.24 9.99
N ALA A 117 -11.14 8.40 8.82
CA ALA A 117 -12.07 9.48 8.59
C ALA A 117 -13.30 9.24 9.49
N GLY A 118 -13.45 10.08 10.52
CA GLY A 118 -14.69 10.11 11.31
C GLY A 118 -15.89 10.37 10.40
N ASP A 119 -16.99 9.63 10.64
CA ASP A 119 -18.32 9.75 10.02
C ASP A 119 -18.38 10.41 8.63
N PHE A 120 -18.33 9.60 7.56
CA PHE A 120 -18.71 9.93 6.17
C PHE A 120 -18.47 11.40 5.77
N ALA A 121 -17.30 11.93 6.09
CA ALA A 121 -16.94 13.28 5.68
C ALA A 121 -16.99 13.31 4.14
N ARG A 122 -17.69 14.30 3.60
CA ARG A 122 -17.80 14.50 2.16
C ARG A 122 -16.39 14.60 1.57
N ALA A 123 -16.11 13.86 0.49
CA ALA A 123 -14.83 13.90 -0.22
C ALA A 123 -14.23 15.31 -0.23
N GLY A 124 -13.06 15.43 0.40
CA GLY A 124 -12.30 16.67 0.42
C GLY A 124 -11.70 16.93 -0.96
N GLY A 125 -11.42 18.20 -1.25
CA GLY A 125 -10.58 18.56 -2.40
C GLY A 125 -11.27 19.05 -3.67
N PRO A 126 -10.47 19.25 -4.73
CA PRO A 126 -10.97 19.59 -6.05
C PRO A 126 -11.88 18.48 -6.61
N GLY A 127 -12.73 18.82 -7.58
CA GLY A 127 -13.51 17.80 -8.30
C GLY A 127 -12.61 16.89 -9.15
N GLU A 128 -13.08 15.67 -9.45
CA GLU A 128 -12.32 14.60 -10.13
C GLU A 128 -11.50 15.06 -11.37
N CYS A 129 -12.00 16.05 -12.14
CA CYS A 129 -11.33 16.53 -13.36
C CYS A 129 -10.45 17.77 -13.19
N SER A 130 -10.47 18.38 -12.00
CA SER A 130 -9.61 19.50 -11.64
C SER A 130 -8.46 19.06 -10.73
N ASP A 131 -8.62 17.93 -10.04
CA ASP A 131 -7.59 17.35 -9.20
C ASP A 131 -6.52 16.67 -10.08
N THR A 132 -5.26 17.01 -9.84
CA THR A 132 -4.11 16.49 -10.58
C THR A 132 -3.18 15.67 -9.71
N GLU A 133 -3.49 15.51 -8.42
CA GLU A 133 -2.65 14.78 -7.47
C GLU A 133 -2.60 13.30 -7.81
N TYR A 134 -1.45 12.68 -7.62
CA TYR A 134 -1.29 11.24 -7.69
C TYR A 134 -0.05 10.82 -6.92
N THR A 135 -0.07 9.60 -6.41
CA THR A 135 1.11 8.95 -5.86
C THR A 135 1.61 7.92 -6.86
N ASP A 136 2.89 8.01 -7.20
CA ASP A 136 3.56 7.10 -8.14
C ASP A 136 4.21 5.96 -7.36
N GLY A 137 3.55 4.80 -7.28
CA GLY A 137 4.11 3.62 -6.61
C GLY A 137 5.26 3.01 -7.42
N GLU A 138 6.24 2.38 -6.80
CA GLU A 138 7.46 1.92 -7.52
C GLU A 138 7.29 0.61 -8.29
N ARG A 139 6.11 0.37 -8.85
CA ARG A 139 5.80 -0.83 -9.64
C ARG A 139 4.97 -0.51 -10.86
N ARG A 140 4.98 -1.43 -11.83
CA ARG A 140 4.14 -1.36 -13.03
C ARG A 140 3.94 -2.75 -13.63
N VAL A 141 2.82 -2.95 -14.31
CA VAL A 141 2.66 -4.11 -15.20
C VAL A 141 3.56 -3.92 -16.45
N PRO A 142 4.34 -4.93 -16.88
CA PRO A 142 5.16 -4.84 -18.08
C PRO A 142 4.36 -4.51 -19.34
N GLU A 143 4.94 -3.73 -20.25
CA GLU A 143 4.27 -3.29 -21.49
C GLU A 143 4.26 -4.39 -22.57
N ASP A 144 5.28 -5.24 -22.57
CA ASP A 144 5.48 -6.33 -23.53
C ASP A 144 4.83 -7.65 -23.08
N SER A 145 4.39 -7.72 -21.82
CA SER A 145 3.72 -8.89 -21.26
C SER A 145 2.50 -8.48 -20.43
N ALA A 146 1.32 -8.68 -21.00
CA ALA A 146 0.06 -8.42 -20.31
C ALA A 146 -0.07 -9.31 -19.06
N LEU A 147 -0.48 -8.71 -17.94
CA LEU A 147 -0.79 -9.45 -16.72
C LEU A 147 -2.04 -10.31 -16.95
N ARG A 148 -1.94 -11.59 -16.63
CA ARG A 148 -3.01 -12.57 -16.83
C ARG A 148 -3.66 -12.87 -15.49
N TYR A 149 -4.98 -12.95 -15.46
CA TYR A 149 -5.70 -13.24 -14.22
C TYR A 149 -6.93 -14.12 -14.43
N GLU A 150 -7.27 -14.86 -13.37
CA GLU A 150 -8.47 -15.68 -13.28
C GLU A 150 -9.41 -15.15 -12.18
N ILE A 151 -10.66 -15.61 -12.19
CA ILE A 151 -11.64 -15.29 -11.15
C ILE A 151 -12.15 -16.60 -10.54
N ASN A 152 -12.10 -16.71 -9.20
CA ASN A 152 -12.79 -17.79 -8.50
C ASN A 152 -14.29 -17.52 -8.48
N ARG A 153 -14.98 -17.96 -9.53
CA ARG A 153 -16.43 -17.71 -9.70
C ARG A 153 -17.28 -18.42 -8.64
N ALA A 154 -16.81 -19.55 -8.12
CA ALA A 154 -17.53 -20.32 -7.11
C ALA A 154 -17.56 -19.59 -5.76
N SER A 155 -16.60 -18.70 -5.51
CA SER A 155 -16.54 -17.90 -4.29
C SER A 155 -17.57 -16.77 -4.22
N THR A 156 -18.13 -16.35 -5.37
CA THR A 156 -19.08 -15.21 -5.48
C THR A 156 -20.18 -15.28 -4.42
N PRO A 157 -20.46 -14.16 -3.69
CA PRO A 157 -21.48 -14.13 -2.66
C PRO A 157 -22.89 -14.17 -3.27
N SER A 158 -23.85 -14.75 -2.53
CA SER A 158 -25.17 -15.11 -3.06
C SER A 158 -26.04 -13.94 -3.49
N GLU A 159 -25.79 -12.75 -2.96
CA GLU A 159 -26.45 -11.51 -3.34
C GLU A 159 -26.03 -11.01 -4.73
N LEU A 160 -24.91 -11.50 -5.25
CA LEU A 160 -24.43 -11.19 -6.59
C LEU A 160 -24.73 -12.34 -7.55
N ARG A 161 -25.20 -11.99 -8.75
CA ARG A 161 -25.16 -12.93 -9.86
C ARG A 161 -23.72 -13.08 -10.31
N ILE A 162 -23.25 -14.31 -10.43
CA ILE A 162 -21.87 -14.64 -10.86
C ILE A 162 -21.47 -13.90 -12.15
N GLY A 163 -22.37 -13.86 -13.14
CA GLY A 163 -22.09 -13.16 -14.42
C GLY A 163 -21.91 -11.65 -14.25
N ASP A 164 -22.67 -11.03 -13.34
CA ASP A 164 -22.60 -9.59 -13.09
C ASP A 164 -21.32 -9.24 -12.31
N ALA A 165 -20.94 -10.07 -11.33
CA ALA A 165 -19.69 -9.92 -10.57
C ALA A 165 -18.46 -10.04 -11.49
N VAL A 166 -18.40 -11.10 -12.32
CA VAL A 166 -17.32 -11.27 -13.32
C VAL A 166 -17.27 -10.08 -14.28
N SER A 167 -18.43 -9.58 -14.72
CA SER A 167 -18.46 -8.42 -15.63
C SER A 167 -18.00 -7.13 -14.94
N ALA A 168 -18.34 -6.92 -13.67
CA ALA A 168 -17.87 -5.78 -12.88
C ALA A 168 -16.35 -5.81 -12.69
N ILE A 169 -15.78 -6.95 -12.28
CA ILE A 169 -14.34 -7.13 -12.11
C ILE A 169 -13.59 -6.88 -13.43
N ARG A 170 -14.11 -7.39 -14.55
CA ARG A 170 -13.52 -7.14 -15.88
C ARG A 170 -13.59 -5.69 -16.31
N ARG A 171 -14.73 -5.01 -16.06
CA ARG A 171 -14.87 -3.59 -16.37
C ARG A 171 -13.94 -2.72 -15.52
N ALA A 172 -13.73 -3.07 -14.25
CA ALA A 172 -12.78 -2.40 -13.38
C ALA A 172 -11.36 -2.43 -13.96
N GLY A 173 -10.84 -3.61 -14.32
CA GLY A 173 -9.54 -3.73 -14.98
C GLY A 173 -9.47 -2.95 -16.31
N ALA A 174 -10.53 -3.01 -17.13
CA ALA A 174 -10.60 -2.26 -18.38
C ALA A 174 -10.64 -0.73 -18.16
N ARG A 175 -11.12 -0.25 -17.01
CA ARG A 175 -11.11 1.18 -16.69
C ARG A 175 -9.70 1.69 -16.44
N VAL A 176 -8.87 0.89 -15.77
CA VAL A 176 -7.47 1.21 -15.52
C VAL A 176 -6.66 1.15 -16.82
N VAL A 177 -6.68 0.00 -17.51
CA VAL A 177 -5.90 -0.22 -18.74
C VAL A 177 -6.26 0.77 -19.86
N ASN A 178 -7.53 1.14 -19.98
CA ASN A 178 -7.95 2.10 -21.02
C ASN A 178 -8.21 3.50 -20.44
N THR A 179 -7.60 3.81 -19.29
CA THR A 179 -7.73 5.07 -18.54
C THR A 179 -9.09 5.75 -18.65
N LYS A 180 -10.15 4.99 -18.38
CA LYS A 180 -11.53 5.43 -18.56
C LYS A 180 -11.89 6.45 -17.48
N SER A 181 -11.94 7.69 -17.94
CA SER A 181 -12.19 8.87 -17.12
C SER A 181 -13.32 9.71 -17.72
N ARG A 182 -14.15 10.29 -16.84
CA ARG A 182 -15.12 11.34 -17.20
C ARG A 182 -14.46 12.64 -17.69
N CYS A 183 -13.16 12.79 -17.45
CA CYS A 183 -12.36 13.97 -17.78
C CYS A 183 -11.84 13.98 -19.23
N ARG A 184 -12.19 12.96 -20.05
CA ARG A 184 -11.88 12.89 -21.50
C ARG A 184 -10.39 12.98 -21.82
N MET A 185 -9.55 12.25 -21.08
CA MET A 185 -8.09 12.35 -21.16
C MET A 185 -7.39 11.41 -22.16
N GLY A 186 -8.15 10.48 -22.76
CA GLY A 186 -7.64 9.46 -23.69
C GLY A 186 -6.97 8.29 -22.99
N ASP A 187 -6.67 7.24 -23.75
CA ASP A 187 -5.99 6.02 -23.28
C ASP A 187 -4.49 6.32 -23.07
N ARG A 188 -3.90 5.94 -21.92
CA ARG A 188 -2.51 6.26 -21.54
C ARG A 188 -1.63 5.08 -21.13
N VAL A 189 -2.21 3.89 -20.98
CA VAL A 189 -1.50 2.70 -20.49
C VAL A 189 -1.31 1.73 -21.67
N PRO A 190 -0.06 1.43 -22.06
CA PRO A 190 0.26 0.45 -23.10
C PRO A 190 0.24 -1.00 -22.57
N ALA A 191 0.40 -1.19 -21.25
CA ALA A 191 0.36 -2.50 -20.61
C ALA A 191 -1.05 -3.12 -20.63
N GLY A 192 -1.11 -4.46 -20.73
CA GLY A 192 -2.36 -5.20 -20.86
C GLY A 192 -2.80 -5.91 -19.58
N LEU A 193 -4.11 -6.20 -19.49
CA LEU A 193 -4.69 -7.10 -18.49
C LEU A 193 -5.61 -8.12 -19.20
N VAL A 194 -5.36 -9.41 -19.01
CA VAL A 194 -6.07 -10.50 -19.72
C VAL A 194 -6.80 -11.39 -18.72
N TYR A 195 -8.13 -11.46 -18.87
CA TYR A 195 -8.96 -12.41 -18.13
C TYR A 195 -8.92 -13.78 -18.80
N GLU A 196 -8.35 -14.78 -18.12
CA GLU A 196 -8.15 -16.14 -18.66
C GLU A 196 -9.30 -17.09 -18.36
N GLY A 197 -10.20 -16.71 -17.44
CA GLY A 197 -11.39 -17.47 -17.16
C GLY A 197 -11.59 -17.76 -15.68
N LYS A 198 -12.16 -18.93 -15.40
CA LYS A 198 -12.55 -19.33 -14.06
C LYS A 198 -11.47 -20.22 -13.45
N THR A 199 -11.19 -20.00 -12.18
CA THR A 199 -10.35 -20.88 -11.37
C THR A 199 -11.12 -21.43 -10.17
N GLY A 200 -10.58 -22.49 -9.56
CA GLY A 200 -10.98 -22.97 -8.24
C GLY A 200 -10.07 -22.48 -7.12
N GLN A 201 -8.94 -21.87 -7.46
CA GLN A 201 -7.96 -21.34 -6.51
C GLN A 201 -8.52 -20.11 -5.78
N GLY A 202 -8.11 -19.91 -4.53
CA GLY A 202 -8.37 -18.65 -3.82
C GLY A 202 -7.32 -17.61 -4.18
N ALA A 203 -7.59 -16.35 -3.84
CA ALA A 203 -6.55 -15.34 -3.76
C ALA A 203 -5.64 -15.66 -2.58
N ASN A 204 -4.34 -15.49 -2.78
CA ASN A 204 -3.23 -15.83 -1.92
C ASN A 204 -3.01 -14.78 -0.81
N VAL A 205 -4.10 -14.55 -0.08
CA VAL A 205 -4.25 -13.63 1.04
C VAL A 205 -4.66 -14.43 2.27
N ASP A 206 -4.15 -14.12 3.46
CA ASP A 206 -4.66 -14.61 4.76
C ASP A 206 -5.00 -13.45 5.68
N GLY A 207 -6.27 -13.29 6.06
CA GLY A 207 -6.67 -12.09 6.80
C GLY A 207 -6.24 -10.82 6.06
N PHE A 208 -5.31 -10.08 6.62
CA PHE A 208 -4.73 -8.88 6.02
C PHE A 208 -3.38 -9.10 5.31
N ASN A 209 -2.85 -10.32 5.37
CA ASN A 209 -1.48 -10.62 4.99
C ASN A 209 -1.40 -11.22 3.58
N CYS A 210 -0.45 -10.73 2.79
CA CYS A 210 -0.07 -11.33 1.52
C CYS A 210 0.85 -12.54 1.75
N LYS A 211 0.48 -13.69 1.18
CA LYS A 211 1.29 -14.92 1.24
C LYS A 211 2.45 -14.89 0.23
N ASN A 212 3.24 -15.94 0.20
CA ASN A 212 4.30 -16.13 -0.81
C ASN A 212 3.70 -16.18 -2.21
N ASN A 213 4.25 -15.43 -3.16
CA ASN A 213 3.86 -15.47 -4.57
C ASN A 213 3.73 -16.91 -5.09
N ASP A 214 2.56 -17.25 -5.65
CA ASP A 214 2.28 -18.54 -6.27
C ASP A 214 2.28 -18.47 -7.81
N GLU A 215 2.75 -17.35 -8.35
CA GLU A 215 2.83 -17.00 -9.77
C GLU A 215 1.48 -16.89 -10.49
N ASN A 216 0.36 -16.92 -9.75
CA ASN A 216 -0.98 -16.72 -10.30
C ASN A 216 -1.50 -15.33 -9.96
N SER A 217 -2.43 -14.83 -10.77
CA SER A 217 -3.24 -13.66 -10.40
C SER A 217 -4.69 -14.07 -10.31
N VAL A 218 -5.26 -14.01 -9.11
CA VAL A 218 -6.60 -14.49 -8.81
C VAL A 218 -7.40 -13.41 -8.11
N VAL A 219 -8.58 -13.14 -8.65
CA VAL A 219 -9.62 -12.42 -7.89
C VAL A 219 -10.57 -13.45 -7.27
N ALA A 220 -10.70 -13.42 -5.96
CA ALA A 220 -11.59 -14.31 -5.22
C ALA A 220 -12.36 -13.55 -4.14
N PHE A 221 -13.56 -14.02 -3.84
CA PHE A 221 -14.28 -13.60 -2.64
C PHE A 221 -13.89 -14.52 -1.48
N GLY A 222 -13.70 -13.97 -0.29
CA GLY A 222 -13.33 -14.75 0.87
C GLY A 222 -13.60 -14.01 2.16
N ASP A 223 -13.47 -14.72 3.27
CA ASP A 223 -13.61 -14.13 4.58
C ASP A 223 -12.40 -13.23 4.85
N LEU A 224 -12.68 -11.97 5.17
CA LEU A 224 -11.71 -10.98 5.64
C LEU A 224 -12.23 -10.37 6.94
N PRO A 225 -11.35 -9.78 7.76
CA PRO A 225 -11.74 -9.12 9.00
C PRO A 225 -12.83 -8.07 8.82
N SER A 226 -13.56 -7.79 9.90
CA SER A 226 -14.67 -6.82 9.85
C SER A 226 -14.17 -5.43 9.50
N GLY A 227 -14.87 -4.75 8.60
CA GLY A 227 -14.49 -3.42 8.12
C GLY A 227 -13.58 -3.44 6.89
N VAL A 228 -13.01 -4.60 6.50
CA VAL A 228 -12.22 -4.73 5.27
C VAL A 228 -13.13 -4.91 4.07
N LEU A 229 -12.88 -4.18 2.99
CA LEU A 229 -13.55 -4.33 1.70
C LEU A 229 -12.77 -5.27 0.78
N ALA A 230 -11.46 -5.06 0.66
CA ALA A 230 -10.57 -5.86 -0.17
C ALA A 230 -9.15 -5.89 0.42
N VAL A 231 -8.38 -6.87 -0.02
CA VAL A 231 -6.92 -6.93 0.17
C VAL A 231 -6.30 -7.23 -1.18
N THR A 232 -5.33 -6.42 -1.58
CA THR A 232 -4.63 -6.54 -2.86
C THR A 232 -3.15 -6.82 -2.64
N CYS A 233 -2.67 -7.93 -3.17
CA CYS A 233 -1.28 -8.33 -3.13
C CYS A 233 -0.70 -8.28 -4.53
N ASN A 234 0.36 -7.49 -4.73
CA ASN A 234 1.03 -7.38 -6.01
C ASN A 234 2.49 -7.79 -5.83
N TRP A 235 2.88 -8.87 -6.49
CA TRP A 235 4.26 -9.34 -6.46
C TRP A 235 4.99 -8.88 -7.71
N GLY A 236 6.24 -8.47 -7.55
CA GLY A 236 7.06 -7.94 -8.62
C GLY A 236 8.48 -8.48 -8.64
N ILE A 237 9.12 -8.31 -9.79
CA ILE A 237 10.57 -8.49 -9.95
C ILE A 237 11.23 -7.12 -9.83
N VAL A 238 12.25 -7.01 -8.99
CA VAL A 238 12.95 -5.75 -8.74
C VAL A 238 13.72 -5.30 -9.98
N GLY A 239 13.39 -4.13 -10.50
CA GLY A 239 13.89 -3.61 -11.76
C GLY A 239 14.73 -2.32 -11.63
N PRO A 240 15.48 -1.94 -12.66
CA PRO A 240 16.09 -0.61 -12.75
C PRO A 240 14.99 0.43 -13.05
N GLY A 241 14.36 0.97 -12.01
CA GLY A 241 13.25 1.92 -12.12
C GLY A 241 12.03 1.40 -11.37
N TYR A 242 11.00 1.00 -12.09
CA TYR A 242 9.83 0.34 -11.50
C TYR A 242 10.02 -1.17 -11.43
N ASP A 243 9.52 -1.76 -10.36
CA ASP A 243 9.35 -3.19 -10.24
C ASP A 243 8.31 -3.70 -11.23
N GLU A 244 8.59 -4.84 -11.84
CA GLU A 244 7.72 -5.46 -12.83
C GLU A 244 6.69 -6.34 -12.12
N THR A 245 5.43 -5.91 -12.07
CA THR A 245 4.33 -6.70 -11.49
C THR A 245 4.09 -7.97 -12.30
N VAL A 246 4.36 -9.12 -11.68
CA VAL A 246 4.23 -10.45 -12.30
C VAL A 246 2.99 -11.21 -11.83
N ALA A 247 2.47 -10.87 -10.64
CA ALA A 247 1.27 -11.46 -10.08
C ALA A 247 0.46 -10.43 -9.28
N SER A 248 -0.86 -10.53 -9.32
CA SER A 248 -1.77 -9.65 -8.59
C SER A 248 -3.03 -10.38 -8.11
N ASP A 249 -3.06 -10.63 -6.81
CA ASP A 249 -4.18 -11.26 -6.14
C ASP A 249 -5.05 -10.24 -5.43
N ILE A 250 -6.36 -10.41 -5.56
CA ILE A 250 -7.34 -9.54 -4.91
C ILE A 250 -8.35 -10.42 -4.19
N LYS A 251 -8.35 -10.35 -2.86
CA LYS A 251 -9.40 -10.96 -2.05
C LYS A 251 -10.44 -9.90 -1.72
N VAL A 252 -11.68 -10.15 -2.12
CA VAL A 252 -12.83 -9.28 -1.83
C VAL A 252 -13.61 -9.87 -0.65
N ASN A 253 -13.96 -9.04 0.34
CA ASN A 253 -14.57 -9.54 1.56
C ASN A 253 -15.95 -10.14 1.30
N LYS A 254 -16.23 -11.30 1.89
CA LYS A 254 -17.54 -11.98 1.87
C LYS A 254 -18.23 -11.96 3.24
N GLN A 255 -17.52 -11.54 4.28
CA GLN A 255 -17.99 -11.55 5.66
C GLN A 255 -18.37 -10.13 6.12
N GLY A 256 -19.66 -9.91 6.41
CA GLY A 256 -20.13 -8.64 6.97
C GLY A 256 -20.19 -7.47 5.98
N VAL A 257 -19.79 -7.67 4.73
CA VAL A 257 -19.89 -6.69 3.63
C VAL A 257 -20.93 -7.18 2.62
N ARG A 258 -21.80 -6.27 2.16
CA ARG A 258 -22.77 -6.55 1.11
C ARG A 258 -22.38 -5.84 -0.16
N TRP A 259 -22.50 -6.53 -1.29
CA TRP A 259 -22.06 -6.03 -2.58
C TRP A 259 -23.21 -5.72 -3.53
N THR A 260 -22.98 -4.76 -4.42
CA THR A 260 -23.82 -4.48 -5.57
C THR A 260 -22.97 -4.29 -6.82
N THR A 261 -23.55 -4.57 -7.98
CA THR A 261 -23.03 -4.15 -9.29
C THR A 261 -23.93 -3.09 -9.93
N ALA A 262 -25.00 -2.70 -9.26
CA ALA A 262 -25.99 -1.70 -9.68
C ALA A 262 -26.24 -0.68 -8.55
N PRO A 263 -25.25 0.16 -8.21
CA PRO A 263 -25.33 1.08 -7.07
C PRO A 263 -26.42 2.15 -7.20
N SER A 264 -26.84 2.49 -8.42
CA SER A 264 -27.98 3.39 -8.68
C SER A 264 -29.35 2.74 -8.49
N SER A 265 -29.41 1.43 -8.25
CA SER A 265 -30.67 0.73 -7.99
C SER A 265 -31.27 1.16 -6.65
N ARG A 266 -32.60 1.30 -6.62
CA ARG A 266 -33.36 1.56 -5.38
C ARG A 266 -33.14 0.48 -4.30
N SER A 267 -32.71 -0.71 -4.70
CA SER A 267 -32.44 -1.84 -3.80
C SER A 267 -31.04 -1.82 -3.17
N CYS A 268 -30.16 -0.88 -3.53
CA CYS A 268 -28.76 -0.93 -3.15
C CYS A 268 -28.50 -0.74 -1.63
N ARG A 269 -29.40 -0.10 -0.88
CA ARG A 269 -29.23 0.32 0.53
C ARG A 269 -28.12 -0.40 1.33
N GLY A 270 -27.03 0.32 1.61
CA GLY A 270 -25.91 -0.18 2.42
C GLY A 270 -25.01 -1.20 1.71
N MET A 271 -25.04 -1.27 0.38
CA MET A 271 -24.15 -2.14 -0.41
C MET A 271 -23.00 -1.35 -1.04
N TRP A 272 -21.82 -1.93 -1.00
CA TRP A 272 -20.63 -1.40 -1.66
C TRP A 272 -20.60 -1.75 -3.14
N ASP A 273 -20.12 -0.83 -3.95
CA ASP A 273 -20.01 -1.04 -5.40
C ASP A 273 -18.78 -1.87 -5.72
N LEU A 274 -18.99 -3.11 -6.18
CA LEU A 274 -17.89 -4.02 -6.52
C LEU A 274 -17.03 -3.46 -7.66
N GLU A 275 -17.62 -2.79 -8.63
CA GLU A 275 -16.85 -2.24 -9.76
C GLU A 275 -15.96 -1.07 -9.33
N GLY A 276 -16.44 -0.18 -8.45
CA GLY A 276 -15.66 0.92 -7.89
C GLY A 276 -14.47 0.42 -7.06
N VAL A 277 -14.73 -0.45 -6.08
CA VAL A 277 -13.66 -1.08 -5.26
C VAL A 277 -12.63 -1.77 -6.15
N MET A 278 -13.07 -2.64 -7.07
CA MET A 278 -12.11 -3.32 -7.96
C MET A 278 -11.36 -2.36 -8.90
N THR A 279 -11.89 -1.16 -9.19
CA THR A 279 -11.17 -0.17 -10.01
C THR A 279 -10.04 0.45 -9.20
N HIS A 280 -10.27 0.74 -7.92
CA HIS A 280 -9.25 1.15 -6.95
C HIS A 280 -8.15 0.09 -6.83
N GLU A 281 -8.52 -1.17 -6.54
CA GLU A 281 -7.56 -2.28 -6.43
C GLU A 281 -6.74 -2.50 -7.70
N ARG A 282 -7.36 -2.34 -8.86
CA ARG A 282 -6.65 -2.43 -10.14
C ARG A 282 -5.77 -1.22 -10.41
N GLY A 283 -6.07 -0.05 -9.84
CA GLY A 283 -5.17 1.10 -9.85
C GLY A 283 -3.86 0.75 -9.16
N HIS A 284 -3.93 0.11 -7.99
CA HIS A 284 -2.78 -0.51 -7.34
C HIS A 284 -2.10 -1.52 -8.26
N THR A 285 -2.78 -2.50 -8.85
CA THR A 285 -2.15 -3.46 -9.80
C THR A 285 -1.26 -2.76 -10.85
N PHE A 286 -1.65 -1.58 -11.33
CA PHE A 286 -0.90 -0.80 -12.33
C PHE A 286 0.03 0.28 -11.75
N GLY A 287 0.25 0.27 -10.44
CA GLY A 287 1.28 1.05 -9.75
C GLY A 287 0.87 2.43 -9.29
N LEU A 288 -0.43 2.72 -9.20
CA LEU A 288 -0.87 3.91 -8.47
C LEU A 288 -0.80 3.65 -6.96
N GLY A 289 -0.31 4.61 -6.20
CA GLY A 289 -0.41 4.63 -4.74
C GLY A 289 -1.63 5.45 -4.28
N HIS A 290 -1.91 5.42 -2.97
CA HIS A 290 -2.99 6.22 -2.40
C HIS A 290 -2.73 7.72 -2.44
N VAL A 291 -3.81 8.50 -2.49
CA VAL A 291 -3.81 9.94 -2.21
C VAL A 291 -4.66 10.24 -0.98
N ALA A 292 -4.33 11.29 -0.24
CA ALA A 292 -4.99 11.60 1.03
C ALA A 292 -6.46 12.03 0.84
N GLU A 293 -7.38 11.35 1.53
CA GLU A 293 -8.83 11.65 1.48
C GLU A 293 -9.16 13.12 1.81
N SER A 294 -8.44 13.73 2.76
CA SER A 294 -8.69 15.10 3.23
C SER A 294 -8.53 16.15 2.12
N GLY A 295 -7.75 15.87 1.09
CA GLY A 295 -7.46 16.76 -0.03
C GLY A 295 -7.88 16.23 -1.40
N HIS A 296 -8.14 14.93 -1.53
CA HIS A 296 -8.23 14.24 -2.83
C HIS A 296 -9.33 13.15 -2.90
N GLY A 297 -10.34 13.20 -2.02
CA GLY A 297 -11.39 12.17 -1.91
C GLY A 297 -12.26 11.94 -3.15
N ASN A 298 -12.13 12.79 -4.18
CA ASN A 298 -12.82 12.61 -5.46
C ASN A 298 -11.99 11.81 -6.50
N LEU A 299 -10.74 11.45 -6.18
CA LEU A 299 -9.90 10.58 -7.00
C LEU A 299 -10.17 9.11 -6.70
N THR A 300 -9.97 8.23 -7.68
CA THR A 300 -10.20 6.79 -7.51
C THR A 300 -9.24 6.20 -6.48
N MET A 301 -8.01 6.69 -6.43
CA MET A 301 -6.98 6.21 -5.50
C MET A 301 -7.00 6.91 -4.14
N SER A 302 -8.08 7.61 -3.80
CA SER A 302 -8.23 8.09 -2.43
C SER A 302 -8.30 6.92 -1.45
N THR A 303 -7.72 7.06 -0.27
CA THR A 303 -7.70 6.04 0.80
C THR A 303 -9.09 5.62 1.28
N ASN A 304 -10.15 6.34 0.89
CA ASN A 304 -11.53 5.99 1.19
C ASN A 304 -12.35 5.85 -0.09
N ILE A 305 -13.17 4.80 -0.12
CA ILE A 305 -14.29 4.72 -1.06
C ILE A 305 -15.39 5.64 -0.55
N ASN A 306 -16.06 6.39 -1.43
CA ASN A 306 -17.11 7.37 -1.13
C ASN A 306 -18.43 6.80 -0.54
N GLY A 307 -18.35 5.70 0.21
CA GLY A 307 -19.45 5.05 0.88
C GLY A 307 -20.23 4.07 0.00
N THR A 308 -21.36 3.60 0.55
CA THR A 308 -22.23 2.62 -0.11
C THR A 308 -23.13 3.26 -1.18
N CYS A 309 -23.52 2.48 -2.19
CA CYS A 309 -24.50 2.87 -3.22
C CYS A 309 -24.15 4.08 -4.09
N GLN A 310 -22.86 4.22 -4.37
CA GLN A 310 -22.34 5.21 -5.28
C GLN A 310 -21.39 4.55 -6.30
N MET A 311 -20.86 5.34 -7.24
CA MET A 311 -20.07 4.84 -8.37
C MET A 311 -18.93 5.79 -8.77
N ALA A 312 -18.44 6.62 -7.86
CA ALA A 312 -17.41 7.61 -8.07
C ALA A 312 -16.12 6.94 -8.53
N GLU A 313 -15.69 5.89 -7.85
CA GLU A 313 -14.44 5.17 -8.10
C GLU A 313 -14.50 4.27 -9.34
N ARG A 314 -15.67 4.18 -10.01
CA ARG A 314 -15.72 3.57 -11.35
C ARG A 314 -14.99 4.43 -12.38
N SER A 315 -14.78 5.72 -12.16
CA SER A 315 -14.13 6.62 -13.13
C SER A 315 -12.81 7.08 -12.58
N LEU A 316 -11.73 6.90 -13.34
CA LEU A 316 -10.47 7.51 -12.99
C LEU A 316 -10.60 9.04 -12.99
N GLY A 317 -10.17 9.66 -11.91
CA GLY A 317 -9.97 11.09 -11.84
C GLY A 317 -8.76 11.51 -12.67
N ARG A 318 -8.57 12.82 -12.81
CA ARG A 318 -7.51 13.37 -13.65
C ARG A 318 -6.13 13.08 -13.09
N GLY A 319 -5.98 13.12 -11.77
CA GLY A 319 -4.80 12.68 -11.05
C GLY A 319 -4.42 11.24 -11.38
N ASP A 320 -5.36 10.31 -11.21
CA ASP A 320 -5.16 8.88 -11.50
C ASP A 320 -4.67 8.64 -12.95
N VAL A 321 -5.26 9.34 -13.94
CA VAL A 321 -4.83 9.24 -15.34
C VAL A 321 -3.44 9.86 -15.57
N PHE A 322 -3.08 10.92 -14.82
CA PHE A 322 -1.73 11.48 -14.89
C PHE A 322 -0.68 10.56 -14.27
N GLY A 323 -0.96 9.93 -13.14
CA GLY A 323 -0.07 8.95 -12.53
C GLY A 323 0.24 7.80 -13.49
N LEU A 324 -0.82 7.16 -14.02
CA LEU A 324 -0.66 6.11 -15.04
C LEU A 324 0.08 6.63 -16.28
N GLY A 325 -0.34 7.79 -16.79
CA GLY A 325 0.25 8.36 -17.98
C GLY A 325 1.69 8.84 -17.81
N ASN A 326 2.21 9.05 -16.60
CA ASN A 326 3.61 9.41 -16.37
C ASN A 326 4.47 8.15 -16.17
N LYS A 327 3.92 7.12 -15.51
CA LYS A 327 4.57 5.82 -15.29
C LYS A 327 4.89 5.06 -16.58
N TYR A 328 4.05 5.21 -17.61
CA TYR A 328 4.14 4.49 -18.87
C TYR A 328 4.61 5.36 -20.05
N ARG A 329 5.52 6.32 -19.80
CA ARG A 329 6.07 7.23 -20.81
C ARG A 329 7.52 6.97 -21.17
#